data_AF-A0A952GAP5-F1
#
_entry.id   AF-A0A952GAP5-F1
#
_cell.length_a   1.000
_cell.length_b   1.000
_cell.length_c   1.000
_cell.angle_alpha   90.00
_cell.angle_beta   90.00
_cell.angle_gamma   90.00
#
_symmetry.space_group_name_H-M   'P 1'
#
loop_
_entity.id
_entity.type
_entity.pdbx_description
1 polymer ?
#
loop_
_entity_poly.entity_id
_entity_poly.type
_entity_poly.pdbx_seq_one_letter_code
_entity_poly.pdbx_strand_id
1 'polypeptide(L)' 'QPSLGEPYISTGSLYLCLEAFLPLGLPADAPFWKDAPADWTARKVWAGQDLPNDHAVDI' A
#
# COMPACT_ATOMS: atom_id res chain seq x y z
N GLN A 1 8.43 -13.28 -1.38
CA GLN A 1 7.05 -13.77 -1.17
C GLN A 1 6.49 -14.24 -2.50
N PRO A 2 6.23 -15.55 -2.68
CA PRO A 2 5.64 -16.08 -3.90
C PRO A 2 4.19 -15.59 -4.13
N SER A 3 3.44 -15.38 -3.06
CA SER A 3 2.03 -14.93 -3.04
C SER A 3 1.82 -13.49 -3.55
N LEU A 4 2.87 -12.66 -3.49
CA LEU A 4 2.79 -11.23 -3.81
C LEU A 4 3.24 -10.92 -5.26
N GLY A 5 3.90 -11.87 -5.92
CA GLY A 5 4.45 -11.68 -7.25
C GLY A 5 3.37 -11.86 -8.32
N GLU A 6 3.18 -10.84 -9.17
CA GLU A 6 2.34 -10.97 -10.36
C GLU A 6 3.20 -11.20 -11.61
N PRO A 7 2.74 -12.06 -12.55
CA PRO A 7 3.47 -12.33 -13.77
C PRO A 7 3.49 -11.16 -14.75
N TYR A 8 2.56 -10.20 -14.59
CA TYR A 8 2.36 -9.07 -15.50
C TYR A 8 3.11 -7.80 -15.07
N ILE A 9 3.14 -7.50 -13.77
CA ILE A 9 3.76 -6.27 -13.23
C ILE A 9 5.06 -6.63 -12.51
N SER A 10 6.19 -6.40 -13.18
CA SER A 10 7.54 -6.61 -12.64
C SER A 10 8.34 -5.31 -12.51
N THR A 11 7.72 -4.16 -12.81
CA THR A 11 8.32 -2.82 -12.76
C THR A 11 7.47 -1.90 -11.90
N GLY A 12 8.09 -0.95 -11.19
CA GLY A 12 7.36 0.04 -10.39
C GLY A 12 6.42 0.89 -11.25
N SER A 13 5.20 1.13 -10.78
CA SER A 13 4.22 1.98 -11.45
C SER A 13 4.44 3.45 -11.09
N LEU A 14 4.55 4.33 -12.09
CA LEU A 14 4.61 5.78 -11.85
C LEU A 14 3.34 6.31 -11.16
N TYR A 15 2.18 5.69 -11.41
CA TYR A 15 0.94 6.02 -10.72
C TYR A 15 1.03 5.67 -9.22
N LEU A 16 1.64 4.53 -8.88
CA LEU A 16 1.85 4.11 -7.48
C LEU A 16 2.74 5.12 -6.73
N CYS A 17 3.73 5.73 -7.39
CA CYS A 17 4.57 6.76 -6.78
C CYS A 17 3.77 8.01 -6.37
N LEU A 18 2.67 8.31 -7.05
CA LEU A 18 1.84 9.48 -6.72
C LEU A 18 0.93 9.25 -5.51
N GLU A 19 0.73 8.01 -5.07
CA GLU A 19 -0.11 7.69 -3.91
C GLU A 19 0.42 8.31 -2.62
N ALA A 20 1.73 8.59 -2.54
CA ALA A 20 2.34 9.31 -1.43
C ALA A 20 1.72 10.71 -1.22
N PHE A 21 1.10 11.29 -2.24
CA PHE A 21 0.45 12.60 -2.17
C PHE A 21 -1.06 12.54 -1.86
N LEU A 22 -1.70 11.37 -1.92
CA LEU A 22 -3.14 11.24 -1.61
C LEU A 22 -3.53 11.81 -0.25
N PRO A 23 -2.73 11.63 0.83
CA PRO A 23 -3.08 12.18 2.13
C PRO A 23 -3.20 13.71 2.16
N LEU A 24 -2.55 14.43 1.24
CA LEU A 24 -2.63 15.89 1.19
C LEU A 24 -4.04 16.43 0.92
N GLY A 25 -4.93 15.60 0.36
CA GLY A 25 -6.34 15.94 0.19
C GLY A 25 -7.21 15.73 1.43
N LEU A 26 -6.67 15.17 2.51
CA LEU A 26 -7.43 14.86 3.71
C LEU A 26 -7.64 16.09 4.61
N PRO A 27 -8.76 16.16 5.34
CA PRO A 27 -8.94 17.14 6.41
C PRO A 27 -7.82 17.09 7.46
N ALA A 28 -7.53 18.22 8.09
CA ALA A 28 -6.48 18.32 9.11
C ALA A 28 -6.76 17.45 10.35
N ASP A 29 -8.02 17.09 10.59
CA ASP A 29 -8.46 16.24 11.69
C ASP A 29 -8.68 14.77 11.29
N ALA A 30 -8.30 14.38 10.06
CA ALA A 30 -8.43 13.01 9.59
C ALA A 30 -7.60 12.03 10.47
N PRO A 31 -8.10 10.80 10.70
CA PRO A 31 -7.40 9.78 11.48
C PRO A 31 -5.97 9.49 10.98
N PHE A 32 -5.75 9.59 9.67
CA PHE A 32 -4.42 9.45 9.05
C PHE A 32 -3.34 10.31 9.73
N TRP A 33 -3.69 11.52 10.20
CA TRP A 33 -2.75 12.45 10.84
C TRP A 33 -2.63 12.28 12.36
N LYS A 34 -3.54 11.53 12.99
CA LYS A 34 -3.75 11.53 14.45
C LYS A 34 -3.54 10.17 15.09
N ASP A 35 -3.86 9.10 14.37
CA ASP A 35 -3.76 7.74 14.87
C ASP A 35 -2.30 7.34 15.09
N ALA A 36 -2.10 6.34 15.95
CA ALA A 36 -0.77 5.81 16.19
C ALA A 36 -0.16 5.21 14.90
N PRO A 37 1.17 5.28 14.72
CA PRO A 37 1.82 4.73 13.54
C PRO A 37 1.52 3.23 13.38
N ALA A 38 0.99 2.84 12.23
CA ALA A 38 0.79 1.45 11.85
C ALA A 38 1.98 0.91 11.04
N ASP A 39 2.17 -0.41 11.04
CA ASP A 39 3.07 -1.06 10.09
C ASP A 39 2.60 -0.80 8.65
N TRP A 40 3.44 -0.20 7.81
CA TRP A 40 3.17 -0.09 6.37
C TRP A 40 3.50 -1.39 5.64
N THR A 41 2.92 -1.57 4.45
CA THR A 41 2.99 -2.81 3.66
C THR A 41 4.41 -3.36 3.52
N ALA A 42 5.37 -2.53 3.08
CA ALA A 42 6.77 -2.97 2.92
C ALA A 42 7.43 -3.41 4.24
N ARG A 43 7.07 -2.80 5.40
CA ARG A 43 7.58 -3.21 6.72
C ARG A 43 7.03 -4.59 7.11
N LYS A 44 5.74 -4.83 6.88
CA LYS A 44 5.10 -6.14 7.13
C LYS A 44 5.70 -7.25 6.27
N VAL A 45 5.88 -6.98 4.97
CA VAL A 45 6.56 -7.87 4.02
C VAL A 45 7.97 -8.22 4.50
N TRP A 46 8.75 -7.21 4.90
CA TRP A 46 10.12 -7.41 5.40
C TRP A 46 10.17 -8.22 6.70
N ALA A 47 9.16 -8.06 7.56
CA ALA A 47 8.99 -8.87 8.78
C ALA A 47 8.52 -10.32 8.51
N GLY A 48 8.34 -10.71 7.24
CA GLY A 48 7.93 -12.06 6.85
C GLY A 48 6.43 -12.32 7.00
N GLN A 49 5.61 -11.29 7.18
CA GLN A 49 4.15 -11.44 7.20
C GLN A 49 3.66 -11.79 5.79
N ASP A 50 2.81 -12.81 5.70
CA ASP A 50 2.15 -13.13 4.43
C ASP A 50 1.04 -12.11 4.15
N LEU A 51 1.06 -11.55 2.95
CA LEU A 51 0.13 -10.52 2.51
C LEU A 51 -0.42 -10.96 1.15
N PRO A 52 -1.74 -10.86 0.94
CA PRO A 52 -2.32 -11.16 -0.37
C PRO A 52 -1.85 -10.12 -1.38
N ASN A 53 -1.77 -10.54 -2.65
CA ASN A 53 -1.68 -9.60 -3.75
C ASN A 53 -2.98 -8.81 -3.90
N ASP A 54 -2.86 -7.57 -4.38
CA ASP A 54 -3.99 -6.69 -4.63
C ASP A 54 -4.64 -7.03 -5.98
N HIS A 55 -5.96 -6.93 -6.06
CA HIS A 55 -6.73 -7.28 -7.26
C HIS A 55 -7.94 -6.36 -7.42
N ALA A 56 -8.34 -6.15 -8.68
CA ALA A 56 -9.56 -5.43 -8.98
C ALA A 56 -10.76 -6.12 -8.33
N VAL A 57 -11.62 -5.32 -7.68
CA VAL A 57 -12.85 -5.81 -7.07
C VAL A 57 -13.88 -6.05 -8.16
N ASP A 58 -14.54 -7.21 -8.15
CA ASP A 58 -15.72 -7.44 -9.00
C ASP A 58 -16.84 -6.47 -8.58
N ILE A 59 -17.41 -5.75 -9.54
CA ILE A 59 -18.48 -4.75 -9.35
C ILE A 59 -19.83 -5.38 -9.68
#